data_AF-A0AAV3PAU1-F1
#
_entry.id   AF-A0AAV3PAU1-F1
#
_cell.length_a   1.000
_cell.length_b   1.000
_cell.length_c   1.000
_cell.angle_alpha   90.00
_cell.angle_beta   90.00
_cell.angle_gamma   90.00
#
_symmetry.space_group_name_H-M   'P 1'
#
loop_
_entity.id
_entity.type
_entity.pdbx_description
1 polymer ?
#
loop_
_entity_poly.entity_id
_entity_poly.type
_entity_poly.pdbx_seq_one_letter_code
_entity_poly.pdbx_strand_id
1 'polypeptide(L)'
;MAPTLLCQRTTSINKLVPIIIFLTISIITIFIHFQKISYFFRPLWDNPPPPVHPLPHYYAENVTMNHLCSLHGWSLRPHRRRVYDAVIFSNELDLLEIRWHELLPYVTKFFILECNTTFTGIPKPLFFAENRERFRFAEDKIIYGTIPGRVAKHGSKQEDPFVLEAVHRRAMNSLLRRGGVSDGDLVIMSDADEIPSHHTVKLLQWCEGIPDIMHLQLRNYLYSFEFFVDSSSWRASVHVYNSKWTSYRHSRQTNLILSDAGWHCSFCFRKLGDFVFKMTAYSHADRVKSRDFLDFDRIQKIICKGDDIFDMLPEEYTFQELIKKLGSIPRSTSAVNLPPYLIENSDKFRFLLPGGCLRRP
;
A
#
# COMPACT_ATOMS: atom_id res chain seq x y z
N MET A 1 7.97 52.26 70.69
CA MET A 1 8.39 52.02 69.28
C MET A 1 8.96 50.61 69.21
N ALA A 2 8.20 49.66 68.67
CA ALA A 2 8.68 48.31 68.36
C ALA A 2 8.99 48.25 66.86
N PRO A 3 10.14 47.72 66.42
CA PRO A 3 10.38 47.53 65.01
C PRO A 3 9.77 46.20 64.56
N THR A 4 8.91 46.30 63.55
CA THR A 4 8.27 45.21 62.84
C THR A 4 9.30 44.49 61.96
N LEU A 5 9.56 43.20 62.25
CA LEU A 5 10.33 42.30 61.40
C LEU A 5 9.52 41.98 60.13
N LEU A 6 9.91 42.58 58.99
CA LEU A 6 9.47 42.15 57.67
C LEU A 6 10.25 40.90 57.27
N CYS A 7 9.61 39.74 57.44
CA CYS A 7 10.08 38.46 56.94
C CYS A 7 9.99 38.45 55.40
N GLN A 8 11.09 38.76 54.72
CA GLN A 8 11.20 38.54 53.27
C GLN A 8 11.23 37.03 53.00
N ARG A 9 10.09 36.46 52.59
CA ARG A 9 10.06 35.18 51.88
C ARG A 9 10.74 35.37 50.53
N THR A 10 12.06 35.24 50.48
CA THR A 10 12.76 34.96 49.24
C THR A 10 12.31 33.57 48.80
N THR A 11 11.42 33.49 47.80
CA THR A 11 11.27 32.28 47.00
C THR A 11 12.64 32.04 46.38
N SER A 12 13.41 31.15 47.01
CA SER A 12 14.78 30.87 46.62
C SER A 12 14.82 30.56 45.12
N ILE A 13 15.49 31.42 44.35
CA ILE A 13 15.72 31.26 42.91
C ILE A 13 16.26 29.84 42.62
N ASN A 14 17.00 29.26 43.56
CA ASN A 14 17.52 27.89 43.51
C ASN A 14 16.42 26.81 43.44
N LYS A 15 15.19 27.09 43.87
CA LYS A 15 14.03 26.18 43.73
C LYS A 15 13.35 26.29 42.36
N LEU A 16 13.53 27.39 41.62
CA LEU A 16 12.98 27.55 40.27
C LEU A 16 13.85 26.89 39.18
N VAL A 17 15.18 26.90 39.35
CA VAL A 17 16.13 26.30 38.40
C VAL A 17 15.81 24.83 38.05
N PRO A 18 15.59 23.91 39.00
CA PRO A 18 15.25 22.52 38.67
C PRO A 18 13.90 22.38 37.97
N ILE A 19 12.93 23.25 38.29
CA ILE A 19 11.61 23.26 37.63
C ILE A 19 11.75 23.70 36.18
N ILE A 20 12.54 24.75 35.91
CA ILE A 20 12.81 25.21 34.55
C ILE A 20 13.55 24.13 33.77
N ILE A 21 14.59 23.51 34.35
CA ILE A 21 15.32 22.41 33.69
C ILE A 21 14.36 21.26 33.36
N PHE A 22 13.53 20.83 34.31
CA PHE A 22 12.53 19.78 34.09
C PHE A 22 11.52 20.15 33.00
N LEU A 23 10.99 21.37 33.01
CA LEU A 23 10.06 21.85 31.99
C LEU A 23 10.73 21.87 30.61
N THR A 24 11.98 22.33 30.54
CA THR A 24 12.74 22.41 29.29
C THR A 24 13.02 21.02 28.73
N ILE A 25 13.47 20.08 29.57
CA ILE A 25 13.65 18.67 29.20
C ILE A 25 12.33 18.06 28.75
N SER A 26 11.22 18.34 29.45
CA SER A 26 9.90 17.82 29.10
C SER A 26 9.42 18.35 27.75
N ILE A 27 9.59 19.66 27.48
CA ILE A 27 9.26 20.28 26.19
C ILE A 27 10.10 19.67 25.07
N ILE A 28 11.41 19.52 25.28
CA ILE A 28 12.31 18.88 24.31
C ILE A 28 11.88 17.43 24.05
N THR A 29 11.56 16.68 25.11
CA THR A 29 11.09 15.28 25.01
C THR A 29 9.78 15.20 24.24
N ILE A 30 8.81 16.08 24.53
CA ILE A 30 7.55 16.17 23.79
C ILE A 30 7.81 16.51 22.33
N PHE A 31 8.70 17.46 22.04
CA PHE A 31 9.02 17.86 20.68
C PHE A 31 9.67 16.71 19.88
N ILE A 32 10.64 16.01 20.46
CA ILE A 32 11.33 14.86 19.84
C ILE A 32 10.34 13.70 19.61
N HIS A 33 9.46 13.43 20.58
CA HIS A 33 8.51 12.33 20.52
C HIS A 33 7.10 12.74 20.05
N PHE A 34 6.94 13.95 19.49
CA PHE A 34 5.64 14.54 19.20
C PHE A 34 4.78 13.62 18.34
N GLN A 35 5.35 13.03 17.28
CA GLN A 35 4.61 12.11 16.41
C GLN A 35 4.18 10.83 17.15
N LYS A 36 5.03 10.24 17.99
CA LYS A 36 4.67 9.04 18.76
C LYS A 36 3.56 9.35 19.76
N ILE A 37 3.65 10.50 20.44
CA ILE A 37 2.62 11.00 21.35
C ILE A 37 1.32 11.23 20.59
N SER A 38 1.38 11.91 19.43
CA SER A 38 0.24 12.20 18.58
C SER A 38 -0.47 10.93 18.11
N TYR A 39 0.28 9.91 17.65
CA TYR A 39 -0.26 8.63 17.21
C TYR A 39 -0.86 7.84 18.39
N PHE A 40 -0.19 7.82 19.55
CA PHE A 40 -0.70 7.14 20.74
C PHE A 40 -2.03 7.74 21.20
N PHE A 41 -2.17 9.07 21.16
CA PHE A 41 -3.39 9.77 21.55
C PHE A 41 -4.36 10.01 20.38
N ARG A 42 -4.09 9.48 19.18
CA ARG A 42 -4.98 9.57 18.01
C ARG A 42 -6.43 9.18 18.34
N PRO A 43 -6.71 8.12 19.13
CA PRO A 43 -8.07 7.78 19.54
C PRO A 43 -8.85 8.87 20.30
N LEU A 44 -8.18 9.92 20.81
CA LEU A 44 -8.82 11.03 21.52
C LEU A 44 -9.22 12.19 20.61
N TRP A 45 -8.54 12.39 19.48
CA TRP A 45 -8.67 13.60 18.66
C TRP A 45 -8.98 13.36 17.19
N ASP A 46 -8.78 12.14 16.67
CA ASP A 46 -9.11 11.76 15.30
C ASP A 46 -10.34 10.85 15.26
N ASN A 47 -11.11 10.92 14.18
CA ASN A 47 -12.31 10.12 14.00
C ASN A 47 -12.10 9.07 12.90
N PRO A 48 -12.65 7.86 13.05
CA PRO A 48 -12.56 6.86 12.00
C PRO A 48 -13.21 7.37 10.72
N PRO A 49 -12.70 6.98 9.54
CA PRO A 49 -13.35 7.30 8.28
C PRO A 49 -14.76 6.67 8.24
N PRO A 50 -15.63 7.13 7.33
CA PRO A 50 -16.97 6.55 7.16
C PRO A 50 -16.91 5.02 7.07
N PRO A 51 -17.89 4.28 7.62
CA PRO A 51 -17.85 2.83 7.59
C PRO A 51 -17.84 2.32 6.14
N VAL A 52 -17.11 1.23 5.93
CA VAL A 52 -17.14 0.49 4.66
C VAL A 52 -18.27 -0.53 4.75
N HIS A 53 -19.01 -0.71 3.66
CA HIS A 53 -20.09 -1.67 3.51
C HIS A 53 -19.55 -2.91 2.80
N PRO A 54 -19.22 -3.99 3.53
CA PRO A 54 -18.70 -5.21 2.94
C PRO A 54 -19.79 -5.91 2.13
N LEU A 55 -19.44 -6.25 0.90
CA LEU A 55 -20.18 -7.17 0.05
C LEU A 55 -19.60 -8.57 0.27
N PRO A 56 -20.43 -9.55 0.67
CA PRO A 56 -20.00 -10.93 0.77
C PRO A 56 -19.40 -11.40 -0.55
N HIS A 57 -18.32 -12.18 -0.46
CA HIS A 57 -17.66 -12.78 -1.62
C HIS A 57 -17.78 -14.30 -1.51
N TYR A 58 -18.73 -14.85 -2.24
CA TYR A 58 -18.95 -16.30 -2.29
C TYR A 58 -18.08 -16.92 -3.38
N TYR A 59 -17.26 -17.90 -3.01
CA TYR A 59 -16.44 -18.65 -3.95
C TYR A 59 -16.21 -20.08 -3.47
N ALA A 60 -16.26 -21.04 -4.40
CA ALA A 60 -15.71 -22.37 -4.27
C ALA A 60 -15.42 -22.94 -5.67
N GLU A 61 -14.37 -23.74 -5.80
CA GLU A 61 -13.86 -24.21 -7.11
C GLU A 61 -14.90 -24.95 -7.95
N ASN A 62 -15.75 -25.75 -7.31
CA ASN A 62 -16.73 -26.62 -7.98
C ASN A 62 -18.14 -26.02 -8.09
N VAL A 63 -18.29 -24.71 -7.92
CA VAL A 63 -19.58 -24.02 -8.02
C VAL A 63 -19.70 -23.30 -9.36
N THR A 64 -20.84 -23.46 -10.03
CA THR A 64 -21.07 -22.85 -11.34
C THR A 64 -21.10 -21.33 -11.23
N MET A 65 -20.58 -20.64 -12.26
CA MET A 65 -20.57 -19.17 -12.29
C MET A 65 -21.98 -18.56 -12.22
N ASN A 66 -22.99 -19.22 -12.80
CA ASN A 66 -24.38 -18.77 -12.70
C ASN A 66 -24.85 -18.72 -11.23
N HIS A 67 -24.56 -19.78 -10.48
CA HIS A 67 -24.90 -19.84 -9.06
C HIS A 67 -24.10 -18.83 -8.25
N LEU A 68 -22.79 -18.67 -8.52
CA LEU A 68 -21.98 -17.64 -7.88
C LEU A 68 -22.56 -16.25 -8.12
N CYS A 69 -22.86 -15.85 -9.37
CA CYS A 69 -23.48 -14.56 -9.63
C CYS A 69 -24.81 -14.39 -8.86
N SER A 70 -25.67 -15.41 -8.88
CA SER A 70 -26.97 -15.36 -8.18
C SER A 70 -26.83 -15.19 -6.67
N LEU A 71 -25.83 -15.82 -6.03
CA LEU A 71 -25.55 -15.64 -4.59
C LEU A 71 -25.17 -14.20 -4.23
N HIS A 72 -24.61 -13.44 -5.18
CA HIS A 72 -24.29 -12.02 -5.01
C HIS A 72 -25.46 -11.10 -5.42
N GLY A 73 -26.61 -11.65 -5.81
CA GLY A 73 -27.74 -10.88 -6.35
C GLY A 73 -27.50 -10.38 -7.78
N TRP A 74 -26.56 -10.98 -8.50
CA TRP A 74 -26.18 -10.64 -9.87
C TRP A 74 -26.64 -11.71 -10.86
N SER A 75 -26.73 -11.34 -12.14
CA SER A 75 -27.09 -12.28 -13.21
C SER A 75 -25.85 -12.70 -14.02
N LEU A 76 -25.89 -13.90 -14.60
CA LEU A 76 -24.82 -14.36 -15.48
C LEU A 76 -24.85 -13.60 -16.81
N ARG A 77 -23.68 -13.12 -17.24
CA ARG A 77 -23.51 -12.55 -18.58
C ARG A 77 -23.45 -13.65 -19.64
N PRO A 78 -24.00 -13.41 -20.85
CA PRO A 78 -23.85 -14.35 -21.98
C PRO A 78 -22.40 -14.41 -22.48
N HIS A 79 -21.63 -13.32 -22.30
CA HIS A 79 -20.24 -13.22 -22.71
C HIS A 79 -19.42 -12.53 -21.61
N ARG A 80 -18.17 -12.98 -21.46
CA ARG A 80 -17.22 -12.37 -20.53
C ARG A 80 -16.99 -10.89 -20.85
N ARG A 81 -17.00 -10.05 -19.81
CA ARG A 81 -16.63 -8.63 -19.89
C ARG A 81 -15.11 -8.51 -20.04
N ARG A 82 -14.63 -7.53 -20.83
CA ARG A 82 -13.19 -7.25 -20.90
C ARG A 82 -12.73 -6.64 -19.59
N VAL A 83 -11.62 -7.14 -19.07
CA VAL A 83 -10.96 -6.61 -17.87
C VAL A 83 -9.61 -6.05 -18.25
N TYR A 84 -9.25 -4.91 -17.68
CA TYR A 84 -7.97 -4.25 -17.85
C TYR A 84 -7.33 -4.05 -16.49
N ASP A 85 -6.07 -4.45 -16.37
CA ASP A 85 -5.29 -4.26 -15.15
C ASP A 85 -4.38 -3.06 -15.32
N ALA A 86 -4.47 -2.04 -14.47
CA ALA A 86 -3.71 -0.81 -14.62
C ALA A 86 -2.86 -0.50 -13.38
N VAL A 87 -1.55 -0.40 -13.58
CA VAL A 87 -0.56 -0.19 -12.53
C VAL A 87 0.38 0.96 -12.89
N ILE A 88 0.61 1.87 -11.94
CA ILE A 88 1.72 2.83 -11.99
C ILE A 88 2.92 2.14 -11.33
N PHE A 89 3.98 1.92 -12.11
CA PHE A 89 5.05 1.00 -11.71
C PHE A 89 6.32 1.72 -11.22
N SER A 90 6.92 1.14 -10.17
CA SER A 90 8.17 1.59 -9.58
C SER A 90 9.24 0.49 -9.62
N ASN A 91 9.39 -0.35 -8.60
CA ASN A 91 10.49 -1.32 -8.47
C ASN A 91 10.06 -2.73 -8.02
N GLU A 92 8.76 -2.99 -7.88
CA GLU A 92 8.18 -4.24 -7.38
C GLU A 92 8.14 -5.37 -8.45
N LEU A 93 9.26 -5.66 -9.13
CA LEU A 93 9.31 -6.62 -10.24
C LEU A 93 8.83 -8.04 -9.85
N ASP A 94 9.21 -8.52 -8.66
CA ASP A 94 8.82 -9.86 -8.17
C ASP A 94 7.31 -9.97 -7.94
N LEU A 95 6.69 -8.95 -7.34
CA LEU A 95 5.23 -8.92 -7.10
C LEU A 95 4.45 -8.71 -8.40
N LEU A 96 4.96 -7.89 -9.33
CA LEU A 96 4.34 -7.71 -10.63
C LEU A 96 4.31 -9.03 -11.41
N GLU A 97 5.38 -9.83 -11.36
CA GLU A 97 5.41 -11.14 -12.00
C GLU A 97 4.34 -12.07 -11.42
N ILE A 98 4.27 -12.19 -10.09
CA ILE A 98 3.26 -13.02 -9.41
C ILE A 98 1.84 -12.54 -9.78
N ARG A 99 1.61 -11.23 -9.71
CA ARG A 99 0.35 -10.59 -10.10
C ARG A 99 -0.06 -10.97 -11.52
N TRP A 100 0.85 -10.82 -12.47
CA TRP A 100 0.50 -11.04 -13.88
C TRP A 100 0.27 -12.50 -14.19
N HIS A 101 0.99 -13.44 -13.57
CA HIS A 101 0.66 -14.86 -13.69
C HIS A 101 -0.72 -15.20 -13.09
N GLU A 102 -1.08 -14.61 -11.95
CA GLU A 102 -2.41 -14.77 -11.33
C GLU A 102 -3.53 -14.26 -12.25
N LEU A 103 -3.31 -13.11 -12.90
CA LEU A 103 -4.32 -12.40 -13.68
C LEU A 103 -4.34 -12.74 -15.17
N LEU A 104 -3.29 -13.36 -15.70
CA LEU A 104 -3.07 -13.60 -17.14
C LEU A 104 -4.30 -14.20 -17.86
N PRO A 105 -5.01 -15.20 -17.30
CA PRO A 105 -6.13 -15.81 -18.01
C PRO A 105 -7.38 -14.93 -18.08
N TYR A 106 -7.51 -13.96 -17.17
CA TYR A 106 -8.75 -13.21 -16.93
C TYR A 106 -8.69 -11.77 -17.44
N VAL A 107 -7.48 -11.23 -17.60
CA VAL A 107 -7.23 -9.88 -18.08
C VAL A 107 -7.06 -9.84 -19.60
N THR A 108 -7.62 -8.80 -20.20
CA THR A 108 -7.56 -8.49 -21.64
C THR A 108 -6.22 -7.84 -21.98
N LYS A 109 -5.85 -6.77 -21.27
CA LYS A 109 -4.56 -6.08 -21.39
C LYS A 109 -4.07 -5.60 -20.03
N PHE A 110 -2.75 -5.63 -19.85
CA PHE A 110 -2.04 -5.04 -18.72
C PHE A 110 -1.51 -3.66 -19.11
N PHE A 111 -2.02 -2.63 -18.45
CA PHE A 111 -1.55 -1.26 -18.55
C PHE A 111 -0.48 -1.02 -17.50
N ILE A 112 0.72 -0.67 -17.96
CA ILE A 112 1.83 -0.36 -17.07
C ILE A 112 2.41 1.01 -17.46
N LEU A 113 2.41 1.92 -16.49
CA LEU A 113 2.92 3.28 -16.65
C LEU A 113 4.18 3.45 -15.80
N GLU A 114 5.28 3.82 -16.43
CA GLU A 114 6.53 4.16 -15.75
C GLU A 114 6.90 5.65 -15.88
N CYS A 115 7.68 6.11 -14.92
CA CYS A 115 8.32 7.41 -14.90
C CYS A 115 9.82 7.22 -14.62
N ASN A 116 10.66 8.07 -15.20
CA ASN A 116 12.11 8.07 -14.95
C ASN A 116 12.52 8.87 -13.70
N THR A 117 11.55 9.30 -12.89
CA THR A 117 11.79 9.81 -11.53
C THR A 117 10.86 9.14 -10.53
N THR A 118 11.25 9.12 -9.26
CA THR A 118 10.40 8.78 -8.11
C THR A 118 9.36 9.88 -7.85
N PHE A 119 8.40 9.64 -6.94
CA PHE A 119 7.50 10.71 -6.47
C PHE A 119 8.23 11.78 -5.66
N THR A 120 9.41 11.48 -5.13
CA THR A 120 10.30 12.45 -4.48
C THR A 120 11.20 13.22 -5.45
N GLY A 121 11.11 12.95 -6.76
CA GLY A 121 11.89 13.63 -7.80
C GLY A 121 13.32 13.11 -7.96
N ILE A 122 13.63 11.93 -7.43
CA ILE A 122 14.93 11.25 -7.58
C ILE A 122 14.93 10.53 -8.94
N PRO A 123 15.96 10.70 -9.79
CA PRO A 123 16.09 9.93 -11.03
C PRO A 123 16.11 8.43 -10.76
N LYS A 124 15.36 7.67 -11.57
CA LYS A 124 15.34 6.20 -11.51
C LYS A 124 15.33 5.59 -12.91
N PRO A 125 15.90 4.38 -13.10
CA PRO A 125 15.71 3.65 -14.33
C PRO A 125 14.23 3.32 -14.56
N LEU A 126 13.90 3.02 -15.80
CA LEU A 126 12.62 2.42 -16.18
C LEU A 126 12.72 0.92 -15.89
N PHE A 127 12.59 0.54 -14.62
CA PHE A 127 12.79 -0.82 -14.12
C PHE A 127 12.01 -1.88 -14.91
N PHE A 128 10.76 -1.61 -15.30
CA PHE A 128 10.01 -2.55 -16.13
C PHE A 128 10.57 -2.62 -17.54
N ALA A 129 10.87 -1.50 -18.19
CA ALA A 129 11.47 -1.52 -19.53
C ALA A 129 12.80 -2.28 -19.57
N GLU A 130 13.69 -2.06 -18.59
CA GLU A 130 14.99 -2.74 -18.49
C GLU A 130 14.83 -4.25 -18.24
N ASN A 131 13.72 -4.68 -17.64
CA ASN A 131 13.43 -6.06 -17.30
C ASN A 131 12.27 -6.65 -18.13
N ARG A 132 11.91 -6.04 -19.27
CA ARG A 132 10.71 -6.42 -20.03
C ARG A 132 10.72 -7.87 -20.51
N GLU A 133 11.91 -8.41 -20.77
CA GLU A 133 12.10 -9.81 -21.16
C GLU A 133 11.50 -10.79 -20.13
N ARG A 134 11.58 -10.45 -18.83
CA ARG A 134 11.00 -11.21 -17.72
C ARG A 134 9.48 -11.39 -17.86
N PHE A 135 8.82 -10.47 -18.57
CA PHE A 135 7.37 -10.45 -18.77
C PHE A 135 6.95 -10.89 -20.18
N ARG A 136 7.86 -11.52 -20.93
CA ARG A 136 7.60 -11.99 -22.30
C ARG A 136 6.37 -12.90 -22.40
N PHE A 137 6.04 -13.63 -21.34
CA PHE A 137 4.84 -14.49 -21.26
C PHE A 137 3.51 -13.72 -21.41
N ALA A 138 3.50 -12.41 -21.18
CA ALA A 138 2.35 -11.54 -21.29
C ALA A 138 2.49 -10.47 -22.39
N GLU A 139 3.54 -10.54 -23.23
CA GLU A 139 3.93 -9.46 -24.15
C GLU A 139 2.80 -9.03 -25.09
N ASP A 140 2.00 -9.97 -25.57
CA ASP A 140 0.83 -9.74 -26.43
C ASP A 140 -0.29 -8.96 -25.72
N LYS A 141 -0.28 -8.91 -24.39
CA LYS A 141 -1.26 -8.22 -23.56
C LYS A 141 -0.76 -6.90 -22.97
N ILE A 142 0.50 -6.52 -23.15
CA ILE A 142 1.08 -5.33 -22.49
C ILE A 142 0.76 -4.06 -23.28
N ILE A 143 0.23 -3.06 -22.58
CA ILE A 143 0.16 -1.65 -23.03
C ILE A 143 1.09 -0.84 -22.14
N TYR A 144 2.27 -0.53 -22.66
CA TYR A 144 3.31 0.20 -21.95
C TYR A 144 3.23 1.70 -22.23
N GLY A 145 3.30 2.51 -21.17
CA GLY A 145 3.42 3.96 -21.25
C GLY A 145 4.57 4.48 -20.41
N THR A 146 5.19 5.56 -20.88
CA THR A 146 6.19 6.31 -20.13
C THR A 146 5.80 7.76 -20.01
N ILE A 147 6.16 8.38 -18.89
CA ILE A 147 6.10 9.83 -18.73
C ILE A 147 7.45 10.40 -18.30
N PRO A 148 7.79 11.62 -18.76
CA PRO A 148 8.96 12.32 -18.26
C PRO A 148 8.72 12.74 -16.80
N GLY A 149 9.67 12.39 -15.95
CA GLY A 149 9.71 12.79 -14.57
C GLY A 149 10.22 14.21 -14.38
N ARG A 150 10.03 14.74 -13.18
CA ARG A 150 10.55 16.05 -12.77
C ARG A 150 11.63 15.83 -11.73
N VAL A 151 12.86 16.18 -12.08
CA VAL A 151 13.99 16.04 -11.16
C VAL A 151 13.94 17.16 -10.13
N ALA A 152 14.02 16.81 -8.84
CA ALA A 152 14.12 17.80 -7.78
C ALA A 152 15.43 18.59 -7.94
N LYS A 153 15.34 19.93 -8.08
CA LYS A 153 16.55 20.77 -8.18
C LYS A 153 17.22 20.85 -6.81
N HIS A 154 18.54 20.68 -6.76
CA HIS A 154 19.33 20.89 -5.55
C HIS A 154 19.05 22.27 -4.95
N GLY A 155 18.73 22.31 -3.65
CA GLY A 155 18.46 23.55 -2.91
C GLY A 155 17.08 24.18 -3.15
N SER A 156 16.22 23.58 -3.99
CA SER A 156 14.82 24.01 -4.13
C SER A 156 13.91 23.30 -3.13
N LYS A 157 12.77 23.92 -2.79
CA LYS A 157 11.72 23.24 -2.04
C LYS A 157 11.27 22.04 -2.85
N GLN A 158 11.42 20.84 -2.28
CA GLN A 158 10.98 19.60 -2.90
C GLN A 158 9.49 19.72 -3.26
N GLU A 159 9.14 19.39 -4.51
CA GLU A 159 7.74 19.34 -4.93
C GLU A 159 7.03 18.29 -4.07
N ASP A 160 5.79 18.57 -3.69
CA ASP A 160 4.99 17.65 -2.88
C ASP A 160 4.84 16.31 -3.65
N PRO A 161 5.30 15.16 -3.09
CA PRO A 161 5.20 13.88 -3.76
C PRO A 161 3.78 13.51 -4.22
N PHE A 162 2.75 13.96 -3.51
CA PHE A 162 1.36 13.73 -3.88
C PHE A 162 0.95 14.47 -5.16
N VAL A 163 1.60 15.60 -5.48
CA VAL A 163 1.40 16.32 -6.75
C VAL A 163 1.96 15.53 -7.92
N LEU A 164 3.17 14.96 -7.78
CA LEU A 164 3.78 14.11 -8.81
C LEU A 164 2.98 12.83 -9.00
N GLU A 165 2.52 12.21 -7.92
CA GLU A 165 1.61 11.06 -7.98
C GLU A 165 0.32 11.40 -8.76
N ALA A 166 -0.30 12.56 -8.52
CA ALA A 166 -1.47 13.01 -9.26
C ALA A 166 -1.20 13.24 -10.76
N VAL A 167 0.02 13.64 -11.14
CA VAL A 167 0.44 13.71 -12.56
C VAL A 167 0.47 12.31 -13.18
N HIS A 168 1.04 11.32 -12.48
CA HIS A 168 1.11 9.94 -12.98
C HIS A 168 -0.30 9.34 -13.15
N ARG A 169 -1.21 9.60 -12.21
CA ARG A 169 -2.62 9.17 -12.31
C ARG A 169 -3.34 9.77 -13.52
N ARG A 170 -3.10 11.05 -13.82
CA ARG A 170 -3.63 11.70 -15.04
C ARG A 170 -3.04 11.14 -16.32
N ALA A 171 -1.77 10.76 -16.31
CA ALA A 171 -1.13 10.11 -17.44
C ALA A 171 -1.71 8.70 -17.69
N MET A 172 -1.98 7.93 -16.63
CA MET A 172 -2.64 6.63 -16.74
C MET A 172 -4.02 6.73 -17.40
N ASN A 173 -4.82 7.74 -17.05
CA ASN A 173 -6.08 8.03 -17.74
C ASN A 173 -5.92 8.21 -19.26
N SER A 174 -4.85 8.89 -19.67
CA SER A 174 -4.57 9.11 -21.09
C SER A 174 -4.10 7.83 -21.78
N LEU A 175 -3.35 6.98 -21.07
CA LEU A 175 -2.94 5.67 -21.57
C LEU A 175 -4.15 4.74 -21.75
N LEU A 176 -5.04 4.64 -20.75
CA LEU A 176 -6.28 3.85 -20.79
C LEU A 176 -7.14 4.21 -22.00
N ARG A 177 -7.38 5.51 -22.23
CA ARG A 177 -8.15 6.01 -23.39
C ARG A 177 -7.53 5.60 -24.73
N ARG A 178 -6.21 5.70 -24.87
CA ARG A 178 -5.52 5.32 -26.11
C ARG A 178 -5.36 3.82 -26.29
N GLY A 179 -5.35 3.05 -25.21
CA GLY A 179 -5.16 1.60 -25.22
C GLY A 179 -6.44 0.79 -25.47
N GLY A 180 -7.55 1.43 -25.87
CA GLY A 180 -8.74 0.74 -26.35
C GLY A 180 -9.73 0.31 -25.28
N VAL A 181 -9.65 0.86 -24.06
CA VAL A 181 -10.68 0.68 -23.04
C VAL A 181 -11.96 1.40 -23.49
N SER A 182 -13.10 0.73 -23.40
CA SER A 182 -14.41 1.22 -23.83
C SER A 182 -15.41 1.21 -22.68
N ASP A 183 -16.50 1.97 -22.85
CA ASP A 183 -17.58 2.03 -21.85
C ASP A 183 -18.14 0.63 -21.56
N GLY A 184 -18.30 0.31 -20.28
CA GLY A 184 -18.77 -0.98 -19.80
C GLY A 184 -17.67 -2.04 -19.58
N ASP A 185 -16.42 -1.77 -19.95
CA ASP A 185 -15.29 -2.63 -19.58
C ASP A 185 -14.94 -2.50 -18.08
N LEU A 186 -14.18 -3.44 -17.52
CA LEU A 186 -13.65 -3.31 -16.16
C LEU A 186 -12.23 -2.77 -16.18
N VAL A 187 -11.94 -1.79 -15.33
CA VAL A 187 -10.57 -1.33 -15.05
C VAL A 187 -10.25 -1.59 -13.59
N ILE A 188 -9.25 -2.42 -13.34
CA ILE A 188 -8.63 -2.62 -12.03
C ILE A 188 -7.62 -1.48 -11.84
N MET A 189 -7.77 -0.75 -10.74
CA MET A 189 -6.89 0.35 -10.34
C MET A 189 -6.24 -0.03 -9.01
N SER A 190 -4.96 -0.34 -9.04
CA SER A 190 -4.24 -0.79 -7.83
C SER A 190 -2.75 -0.51 -7.97
N ASP A 191 -2.03 -0.62 -6.86
CA ASP A 191 -0.57 -0.64 -6.89
C ASP A 191 -0.05 -2.04 -7.27
N ALA A 192 1.24 -2.14 -7.60
CA ALA A 192 1.86 -3.38 -8.06
C ALA A 192 1.85 -4.49 -6.99
N ASP A 193 1.88 -4.10 -5.71
CA ASP A 193 1.88 -4.98 -4.54
C ASP A 193 0.47 -5.40 -4.07
N GLU A 194 -0.59 -4.97 -4.75
CA GLU A 194 -2.00 -5.24 -4.42
C GLU A 194 -2.65 -6.22 -5.41
N ILE A 195 -2.38 -7.50 -5.26
CA ILE A 195 -2.71 -8.58 -6.19
C ILE A 195 -4.18 -9.04 -6.01
N PRO A 196 -5.11 -8.70 -6.92
CA PRO A 196 -6.46 -9.27 -6.90
C PRO A 196 -6.40 -10.77 -7.19
N SER A 197 -7.27 -11.55 -6.55
CA SER A 197 -7.32 -12.99 -6.82
C SER A 197 -7.96 -13.29 -8.17
N HIS A 198 -7.54 -14.38 -8.81
CA HIS A 198 -8.10 -14.83 -10.07
C HIS A 198 -9.61 -15.05 -10.00
N HIS A 199 -10.10 -15.60 -8.88
CA HIS A 199 -11.52 -15.91 -8.70
C HIS A 199 -12.36 -14.64 -8.52
N THR A 200 -11.83 -13.60 -7.88
CA THR A 200 -12.46 -12.27 -7.86
C THR A 200 -12.58 -11.72 -9.27
N VAL A 201 -11.50 -11.70 -10.05
CA VAL A 201 -11.55 -11.13 -11.41
C VAL A 201 -12.48 -11.94 -12.31
N LYS A 202 -12.46 -13.28 -12.20
CA LYS A 202 -13.36 -14.18 -12.93
C LYS A 202 -14.82 -13.93 -12.59
N LEU A 203 -15.16 -13.73 -11.31
CA LEU A 203 -16.52 -13.40 -10.87
C LEU A 203 -17.02 -12.10 -11.52
N LEU A 204 -16.24 -11.02 -11.39
CA LEU A 204 -16.62 -9.70 -11.93
C LEU A 204 -16.70 -9.70 -13.46
N GLN A 205 -15.89 -10.52 -14.12
CA GLN A 205 -15.92 -10.69 -15.56
C GLN A 205 -17.23 -11.33 -16.07
N TRP A 206 -17.85 -12.21 -15.29
CA TRP A 206 -19.00 -13.01 -15.71
C TRP A 206 -20.33 -12.54 -15.14
N CYS A 207 -20.35 -11.69 -14.13
CA CYS A 207 -21.58 -11.20 -13.52
C CYS A 207 -22.02 -9.82 -14.05
N GLU A 208 -23.32 -9.66 -14.24
CA GLU A 208 -24.01 -8.41 -14.58
C GLU A 208 -24.76 -7.87 -13.35
N GLY A 209 -24.82 -6.55 -13.21
CA GLY A 209 -25.41 -5.91 -12.03
C GLY A 209 -24.43 -5.67 -10.88
N ILE A 210 -23.13 -5.84 -11.11
CA ILE A 210 -22.09 -5.39 -10.17
C ILE A 210 -22.13 -3.86 -10.00
N PRO A 211 -21.70 -3.31 -8.86
CA PRO A 211 -21.59 -1.86 -8.68
C PRO A 211 -20.63 -1.22 -9.69
N ASP A 212 -20.92 0.02 -10.09
CA ASP A 212 -20.06 0.79 -11.02
C ASP A 212 -18.66 1.03 -10.47
N ILE A 213 -18.54 1.19 -9.16
CA ILE A 213 -17.27 1.35 -8.44
C ILE A 213 -17.33 0.48 -7.19
N MET A 214 -16.32 -0.36 -7.02
CA MET A 214 -16.20 -1.26 -5.88
C MET A 214 -14.73 -1.39 -5.48
N HIS A 215 -14.45 -1.26 -4.19
CA HIS A 215 -13.12 -1.56 -3.65
C HIS A 215 -12.94 -3.07 -3.46
N LEU A 216 -11.68 -3.52 -3.41
CA LEU A 216 -11.31 -4.90 -3.14
C LEU A 216 -10.69 -4.97 -1.75
N GLN A 217 -11.25 -5.81 -0.88
CA GLN A 217 -10.67 -6.07 0.43
C GLN A 217 -9.52 -7.06 0.27
N LEU A 218 -8.29 -6.59 0.44
CA LEU A 218 -7.10 -7.44 0.32
C LEU A 218 -6.59 -7.84 1.71
N ARG A 219 -6.11 -9.08 1.82
CA ARG A 219 -5.33 -9.54 2.98
C ARG A 219 -4.00 -8.80 3.00
N ASN A 220 -3.72 -8.06 4.07
CA ASN A 220 -2.57 -7.19 4.17
C ASN A 220 -1.39 -7.93 4.81
N TYR A 221 -0.25 -7.91 4.13
CA TYR A 221 1.00 -8.54 4.53
C TYR A 221 2.13 -7.52 4.47
N LEU A 222 3.16 -7.74 5.30
CA LEU A 222 4.33 -6.88 5.37
C LEU A 222 5.62 -7.70 5.21
N TYR A 223 6.54 -7.25 4.34
CA TYR A 223 7.86 -7.87 4.07
C TYR A 223 7.87 -9.26 3.40
N SER A 224 6.85 -10.09 3.67
CA SER A 224 6.60 -11.40 3.07
C SER A 224 5.19 -11.88 3.46
N PHE A 225 4.71 -12.97 2.86
CA PHE A 225 3.45 -13.61 3.25
C PHE A 225 3.51 -14.33 4.62
N GLU A 226 4.66 -14.30 5.29
CA GLU A 226 4.82 -14.74 6.67
C GLU A 226 4.16 -13.78 7.67
N PHE A 227 4.13 -12.48 7.40
CA PHE A 227 3.65 -11.47 8.35
C PHE A 227 2.29 -10.93 7.92
N PHE A 228 1.23 -11.65 8.29
CA PHE A 228 -0.15 -11.20 8.09
C PHE A 228 -0.51 -10.11 9.11
N VAL A 229 -0.89 -8.93 8.63
CA VAL A 229 -1.22 -7.77 9.47
C VAL A 229 -2.70 -7.79 9.82
N ASP A 230 -3.57 -7.73 8.81
CA ASP A 230 -5.03 -7.76 8.93
C ASP A 230 -5.69 -7.91 7.54
N SER A 231 -7.02 -7.87 7.48
CA SER A 231 -7.79 -7.87 6.21
C SER A 231 -8.42 -6.51 5.95
N SER A 232 -7.72 -5.41 6.23
CA SER A 232 -8.27 -4.05 6.13
C SER A 232 -7.84 -3.27 4.89
N SER A 233 -6.98 -3.83 4.03
CA SER A 233 -6.53 -3.14 2.83
C SER A 233 -7.69 -2.98 1.84
N TRP A 234 -7.91 -1.74 1.39
CA TRP A 234 -9.11 -1.35 0.62
C TRP A 234 -8.82 -0.50 -0.62
N ARG A 235 -7.56 -0.09 -0.87
CA ARG A 235 -7.28 0.96 -1.87
C ARG A 235 -7.40 0.47 -3.32
N ALA A 236 -7.16 -0.82 -3.55
CA ALA A 236 -7.42 -1.45 -4.84
C ALA A 236 -8.92 -1.38 -5.17
N SER A 237 -9.26 -0.97 -6.39
CA SER A 237 -10.65 -0.87 -6.84
C SER A 237 -10.85 -1.40 -8.24
N VAL A 238 -12.10 -1.76 -8.54
CA VAL A 238 -12.58 -2.08 -9.88
C VAL A 238 -13.67 -1.10 -10.25
N HIS A 239 -13.53 -0.54 -11.45
CA HIS A 239 -14.49 0.39 -12.03
C HIS A 239 -15.10 -0.22 -13.28
N VAL A 240 -16.42 -0.16 -13.40
CA VAL A 240 -17.08 -0.21 -14.71
C VAL A 240 -16.73 1.08 -15.42
N TYR A 241 -15.96 0.97 -16.49
CA TYR A 241 -15.39 2.11 -17.19
C TYR A 241 -16.47 2.92 -17.88
N ASN A 242 -16.40 4.23 -17.74
CA ASN A 242 -17.17 5.18 -18.51
C ASN A 242 -16.27 6.36 -18.89
N SER A 243 -16.15 6.58 -20.20
CA SER A 243 -15.29 7.60 -20.81
C SER A 243 -15.56 9.02 -20.33
N LYS A 244 -16.76 9.32 -19.81
CA LYS A 244 -17.16 10.66 -19.36
C LYS A 244 -16.72 10.97 -17.93
N TRP A 245 -16.64 9.99 -17.04
CA TRP A 245 -16.39 10.25 -15.60
C TRP A 245 -15.37 9.33 -14.93
N THR A 246 -15.01 8.19 -15.53
CA THR A 246 -14.00 7.31 -14.92
C THR A 246 -12.63 7.96 -14.99
N SER A 247 -11.98 8.04 -13.82
CA SER A 247 -10.62 8.54 -13.66
C SER A 247 -9.84 7.60 -12.78
N TYR A 248 -8.61 7.29 -13.18
CA TYR A 248 -7.66 6.47 -12.44
C TYR A 248 -7.38 7.10 -11.08
N ARG A 249 -7.78 6.40 -10.02
CA ARG A 249 -7.67 6.85 -8.63
C ARG A 249 -7.31 5.67 -7.76
N HIS A 250 -6.68 5.98 -6.63
CA HIS A 250 -6.30 5.03 -5.58
C HIS A 250 -6.61 5.62 -4.20
N SER A 251 -7.67 6.44 -4.18
CA SER A 251 -8.29 6.99 -2.99
C SER A 251 -9.73 6.51 -2.93
N ARG A 252 -10.37 6.61 -1.78
CA ARG A 252 -11.71 6.06 -1.59
C ARG A 252 -12.73 6.70 -2.54
N GLN A 253 -13.33 5.90 -3.42
CA GLN A 253 -14.34 6.35 -4.38
C GLN A 253 -15.78 5.94 -4.01
N THR A 254 -15.93 4.89 -3.19
CA THR A 254 -17.20 4.36 -2.69
C THR A 254 -17.02 3.83 -1.28
N ASN A 255 -18.12 3.47 -0.63
CA ASN A 255 -18.13 2.70 0.61
C ASN A 255 -18.30 1.20 0.37
N LEU A 256 -18.54 0.74 -0.86
CA LEU A 256 -18.68 -0.68 -1.18
C LEU A 256 -17.31 -1.35 -1.30
N ILE A 257 -17.14 -2.49 -0.65
CA ILE A 257 -15.92 -3.30 -0.74
C ILE A 257 -16.27 -4.77 -0.89
N LEU A 258 -15.67 -5.46 -1.86
CA LEU A 258 -15.81 -6.92 -1.98
C LEU A 258 -14.86 -7.60 -1.01
N SER A 259 -15.40 -8.46 -0.13
CA SER A 259 -14.59 -9.14 0.88
C SER A 259 -13.61 -10.15 0.30
N ASP A 260 -12.47 -10.34 0.98
CA ASP A 260 -11.45 -11.37 0.65
C ASP A 260 -11.14 -11.50 -0.86
N ALA A 261 -10.70 -10.40 -1.46
CA ALA A 261 -10.59 -10.21 -2.90
C ALA A 261 -9.15 -10.33 -3.43
N GLY A 262 -8.20 -10.73 -2.59
CA GLY A 262 -6.79 -10.90 -2.95
C GLY A 262 -5.83 -10.54 -1.81
N TRP A 263 -4.63 -10.10 -2.18
CA TRP A 263 -3.50 -9.90 -1.27
C TRP A 263 -2.83 -8.56 -1.51
N HIS A 264 -2.39 -7.91 -0.43
CA HIS A 264 -1.54 -6.73 -0.47
C HIS A 264 -0.24 -7.05 0.28
N CYS A 265 0.92 -6.96 -0.38
CA CYS A 265 2.22 -7.32 0.23
C CYS A 265 3.16 -6.10 0.23
N SER A 266 3.04 -5.26 1.26
CA SER A 266 3.82 -4.04 1.38
C SER A 266 5.29 -4.36 1.74
N PHE A 267 6.23 -3.63 1.13
CA PHE A 267 7.68 -3.82 1.32
C PHE A 267 8.17 -5.27 1.09
N CYS A 268 7.50 -6.04 0.23
CA CYS A 268 7.85 -7.43 -0.04
C CYS A 268 8.94 -7.55 -1.12
N PHE A 269 10.17 -7.18 -0.77
CA PHE A 269 11.33 -7.17 -1.68
C PHE A 269 12.35 -8.26 -1.40
N ARG A 270 13.12 -8.61 -2.43
CA ARG A 270 14.21 -9.60 -2.35
C ARG A 270 15.52 -9.02 -1.81
N LYS A 271 15.82 -7.74 -2.09
CA LYS A 271 17.08 -7.08 -1.73
C LYS A 271 16.82 -5.93 -0.76
N LEU A 272 17.74 -5.68 0.17
CA LEU A 272 17.65 -4.58 1.13
C LEU A 272 17.71 -3.22 0.44
N GLY A 273 18.49 -3.10 -0.65
CA GLY A 273 18.50 -1.91 -1.50
C GLY A 273 17.12 -1.51 -2.03
N ASP A 274 16.22 -2.46 -2.31
CA ASP A 274 14.86 -2.15 -2.78
C ASP A 274 13.96 -1.57 -1.66
N PHE A 275 14.21 -1.97 -0.41
CA PHE A 275 13.55 -1.35 0.76
C PHE A 275 13.98 0.11 0.87
N VAL A 276 15.29 0.36 0.88
CA VAL A 276 15.85 1.73 0.95
C VAL A 276 15.35 2.58 -0.21
N PHE A 277 15.29 2.02 -1.42
CA PHE A 277 14.73 2.69 -2.57
C PHE A 277 13.27 3.08 -2.34
N LYS A 278 12.38 2.14 -1.97
CA LYS A 278 10.96 2.45 -1.74
C LYS A 278 10.78 3.48 -0.61
N MET A 279 11.51 3.31 0.50
CA MET A 279 11.48 4.23 1.65
C MET A 279 11.82 5.67 1.29
N THR A 280 12.66 5.89 0.27
CA THR A 280 13.09 7.23 -0.18
C THR A 280 12.36 7.72 -1.44
N ALA A 281 11.63 6.84 -2.13
CA ALA A 281 11.03 7.11 -3.44
C ALA A 281 9.53 7.47 -3.39
N TYR A 282 8.76 6.83 -2.52
CA TYR A 282 7.30 6.94 -2.51
C TYR A 282 6.78 8.19 -1.77
N SER A 283 5.47 8.43 -1.85
CA SER A 283 4.85 9.66 -1.35
C SER A 283 4.99 9.90 0.16
N HIS A 284 5.32 8.87 0.93
CA HIS A 284 5.56 8.95 2.38
C HIS A 284 7.04 8.81 2.76
N ALA A 285 7.95 9.30 1.91
CA ALA A 285 9.38 9.32 2.21
C ALA A 285 9.75 10.18 3.44
N ASP A 286 8.84 11.07 3.88
CA ASP A 286 8.93 11.86 5.12
C ASP A 286 9.04 10.99 6.38
N ARG A 287 8.63 9.71 6.32
CA ARG A 287 8.76 8.76 7.43
C ARG A 287 10.21 8.37 7.74
N VAL A 288 11.15 8.61 6.81
CA VAL A 288 12.60 8.42 7.05
C VAL A 288 13.15 9.61 7.81
N LYS A 289 13.32 9.47 9.13
CA LYS A 289 13.71 10.59 10.02
C LYS A 289 15.22 10.73 10.24
N SER A 290 15.96 9.65 10.09
CA SER A 290 17.42 9.64 10.17
C SER A 290 18.00 8.67 9.15
N ARG A 291 19.30 8.82 8.86
CA ARG A 291 20.00 7.92 7.93
C ARG A 291 20.06 6.48 8.43
N ASP A 292 20.00 6.27 9.75
CA ASP A 292 20.03 4.94 10.36
C ASP A 292 18.84 4.07 9.91
N PHE A 293 17.73 4.68 9.49
CA PHE A 293 16.58 3.95 8.96
C PHE A 293 16.90 3.22 7.65
N LEU A 294 17.92 3.69 6.94
CA LEU A 294 18.38 3.16 5.66
C LEU A 294 19.53 2.16 5.80
N ASP A 295 19.95 1.88 7.04
CA ASP A 295 20.99 0.89 7.32
C ASP A 295 20.50 -0.54 7.05
N PHE A 296 21.27 -1.30 6.28
CA PHE A 296 20.90 -2.64 5.85
C PHE A 296 20.80 -3.63 7.01
N ASP A 297 21.69 -3.56 7.99
CA ASP A 297 21.66 -4.45 9.16
C ASP A 297 20.45 -4.18 10.04
N ARG A 298 20.08 -2.90 10.23
CA ARG A 298 18.85 -2.50 10.91
C ARG A 298 17.63 -3.01 10.17
N ILE A 299 17.53 -2.75 8.86
CA ILE A 299 16.39 -3.19 8.04
C ILE A 299 16.25 -4.71 8.12
N GLN A 300 17.33 -5.47 7.94
CA GLN A 300 17.33 -6.93 8.00
C GLN A 300 16.80 -7.45 9.34
N LYS A 301 17.21 -6.85 10.46
CA LYS A 301 16.73 -7.22 11.81
C LYS A 301 15.24 -6.94 11.96
N ILE A 302 14.78 -5.76 11.54
CA ILE A 302 13.37 -5.34 11.66
C ILE A 302 12.46 -6.24 10.84
N ILE A 303 12.78 -6.47 9.56
CA ILE A 303 11.91 -7.25 8.67
C ILE A 303 11.83 -8.72 9.08
N CYS A 304 12.92 -9.28 9.64
CA CYS A 304 12.88 -10.64 10.20
C CYS A 304 12.10 -10.71 11.51
N LYS A 305 12.07 -9.63 12.29
CA LYS A 305 11.30 -9.59 13.54
C LYS A 305 9.81 -9.33 13.29
N GLY A 306 9.46 -8.66 12.19
CA GLY A 306 8.10 -8.22 11.90
C GLY A 306 7.74 -6.89 12.56
N ASP A 307 8.75 -6.07 12.89
CA ASP A 307 8.54 -4.73 13.46
C ASP A 307 8.24 -3.68 12.35
N ASP A 308 7.71 -2.52 12.73
CA ASP A 308 7.53 -1.39 11.80
C ASP A 308 8.89 -0.78 11.41
N ILE A 309 9.20 -0.75 10.10
CA ILE A 309 10.49 -0.25 9.59
C ILE A 309 10.75 1.23 9.89
N PHE A 310 9.68 1.98 10.18
CA PHE A 310 9.70 3.41 10.50
C PHE A 310 9.57 3.71 12.02
N ASP A 311 9.61 2.70 12.88
CA ASP A 311 9.39 2.81 14.34
C ASP A 311 8.11 3.57 14.71
N MET A 312 7.07 3.46 13.86
CA MET A 312 5.77 4.10 14.08
C MET A 312 4.87 3.24 14.94
N LEU A 313 3.92 3.89 15.62
CA LEU A 313 2.81 3.20 16.27
C LEU A 313 1.72 2.91 15.23
N PRO A 314 0.88 1.87 15.45
CA PRO A 314 -0.26 1.60 14.58
C PRO A 314 -1.18 2.82 14.45
N GLU A 315 -1.71 3.01 13.25
CA GLU A 315 -2.61 4.11 12.92
C GLU A 315 -4.07 3.76 13.25
N GLU A 316 -4.40 3.70 14.54
CA GLU A 316 -5.72 3.23 15.01
C GLU A 316 -6.57 4.33 15.67
N TYR A 317 -7.88 4.18 15.57
CA TYR A 317 -8.88 5.15 16.07
C TYR A 317 -9.45 4.79 17.45
N THR A 318 -9.10 3.63 17.99
CA THR A 318 -9.49 3.21 19.35
C THR A 318 -8.25 2.71 20.10
N PHE A 319 -8.20 2.92 21.41
CA PHE A 319 -7.10 2.37 22.23
C PHE A 319 -7.06 0.84 22.20
N GLN A 320 -8.23 0.19 22.09
CA GLN A 320 -8.32 -1.27 22.02
C GLN A 320 -7.61 -1.82 20.77
N GLU A 321 -7.90 -1.27 19.59
CA GLU A 321 -7.23 -1.70 18.34
C GLU A 321 -5.75 -1.28 18.31
N LEU A 322 -5.42 -0.09 18.83
CA LEU A 322 -4.03 0.36 18.98
C LEU A 322 -3.20 -0.63 19.79
N ILE A 323 -3.70 -1.04 20.97
CA ILE A 323 -3.01 -1.98 21.86
C ILE A 323 -2.91 -3.36 21.21
N LYS A 324 -3.97 -3.83 20.54
CA LYS A 324 -4.01 -5.13 19.85
C LYS A 324 -2.97 -5.23 18.74
N LYS A 325 -2.69 -4.11 18.04
CA LYS A 325 -1.71 -4.03 16.96
C LYS A 325 -0.32 -3.57 17.41
N LEU A 326 -0.12 -3.34 18.72
CA LEU A 326 1.16 -2.90 19.24
C LEU A 326 2.18 -4.05 19.24
N GLY A 327 3.39 -3.78 18.74
CA GLY A 327 4.50 -4.74 18.74
C GLY A 327 4.73 -5.38 17.38
N SER A 328 5.48 -6.48 17.38
CA SER A 328 5.85 -7.20 16.17
C SER A 328 4.66 -7.95 15.59
N ILE A 329 4.52 -7.95 14.26
CA ILE A 329 3.53 -8.76 13.57
C ILE A 329 3.86 -10.25 13.80
N PRO A 330 2.90 -11.08 14.22
CA PRO A 330 3.14 -12.50 14.45
C PRO A 330 3.49 -13.21 13.13
N ARG A 331 4.44 -14.14 13.21
CA ARG A 331 4.83 -14.99 12.08
C ARG A 331 3.77 -16.06 11.84
N SER A 332 3.35 -16.20 10.59
CA SER A 332 2.51 -17.28 10.09
C SER A 332 3.37 -18.40 9.53
N THR A 333 3.06 -19.64 9.90
CA THR A 333 3.62 -20.84 9.27
C THR A 333 2.79 -21.33 8.08
N SER A 334 1.64 -20.69 7.81
CA SER A 334 0.73 -21.08 6.74
C SER A 334 1.01 -20.29 5.47
N ALA A 335 1.09 -21.01 4.35
CA ALA A 335 1.10 -20.49 2.99
C ALA A 335 -0.18 -20.88 2.21
N VAL A 336 -1.24 -21.26 2.94
CA VAL A 336 -2.53 -21.64 2.36
C VAL A 336 -3.24 -20.39 1.82
N ASN A 337 -3.92 -20.53 0.68
CA ASN A 337 -4.61 -19.43 -0.01
C ASN A 337 -3.68 -18.28 -0.40
N LEU A 338 -2.45 -18.58 -0.80
CA LEU A 338 -1.55 -17.64 -1.48
C LEU A 338 -1.62 -17.85 -3.01
N PRO A 339 -1.11 -16.91 -3.83
CA PRO A 339 -1.13 -17.07 -5.29
C PRO A 339 -0.49 -18.40 -5.73
N PRO A 340 -1.13 -19.20 -6.60
CA PRO A 340 -0.58 -20.49 -7.05
C PRO A 340 0.81 -20.39 -7.66
N TYR A 341 1.03 -19.37 -8.52
CA TYR A 341 2.33 -19.16 -9.17
C TYR A 341 3.48 -18.91 -8.17
N LEU A 342 3.18 -18.28 -7.02
CA LEU A 342 4.15 -18.10 -5.94
C LEU A 342 4.58 -19.44 -5.35
N ILE A 343 3.62 -20.35 -5.12
CA ILE A 343 3.86 -21.66 -4.50
C ILE A 343 4.58 -22.59 -5.48
N GLU A 344 4.14 -22.62 -6.74
CA GLU A 344 4.77 -23.39 -7.83
C GLU A 344 6.24 -22.98 -8.03
N ASN A 345 6.57 -21.70 -7.81
CA ASN A 345 7.91 -21.15 -7.98
C ASN A 345 8.57 -20.79 -6.63
N SER A 346 8.28 -21.59 -5.60
CA SER A 346 8.73 -21.32 -4.23
C SER A 346 10.24 -21.18 -4.07
N ASP A 347 11.06 -21.87 -4.87
CA ASP A 347 12.52 -21.69 -4.87
C ASP A 347 12.93 -20.28 -5.29
N LYS A 348 12.31 -19.76 -6.36
CA LYS A 348 12.53 -18.40 -6.84
C LYS A 348 12.04 -17.37 -5.83
N PHE A 349 10.87 -17.60 -5.24
CA PHE A 349 10.21 -16.64 -4.34
C PHE A 349 10.33 -17.00 -2.86
N ARG A 350 11.34 -17.79 -2.47
CA ARG A 350 11.53 -18.28 -1.10
C ARG A 350 11.48 -17.18 -0.06
N PHE A 351 11.98 -16.00 -0.41
CA PHE A 351 12.03 -14.81 0.43
C PHE A 351 10.65 -14.28 0.83
N LEU A 352 9.60 -14.57 0.06
CA LEU A 352 8.20 -14.20 0.34
C LEU A 352 7.45 -15.23 1.20
N LEU A 353 8.05 -16.38 1.48
CA LEU A 353 7.40 -17.51 2.16
C LEU A 353 7.96 -17.71 3.58
N PRO A 354 7.23 -18.40 4.48
CA PRO A 354 7.63 -18.58 5.88
C PRO A 354 9.06 -19.11 6.07
N GLY A 355 9.84 -18.43 6.91
CA GLY A 355 11.26 -18.71 7.16
C GLY A 355 12.21 -18.09 6.13
N GLY A 356 11.69 -17.32 5.17
CA GLY A 356 12.44 -16.72 4.08
C GLY A 356 13.05 -15.36 4.39
N CYS A 357 13.08 -14.86 5.63
CA CYS A 357 13.26 -13.44 5.93
C CYS A 357 14.65 -12.82 5.59
N LEU A 358 15.70 -13.63 5.38
CA LEU A 358 17.01 -13.13 5.00
C LEU A 358 17.01 -12.56 3.57
N ARG A 359 17.63 -11.41 3.38
CA ARG A 359 17.69 -10.65 2.13
C ARG A 359 19.14 -10.43 1.74
N ARG A 360 19.37 -10.30 0.44
CA ARG A 360 20.67 -9.85 -0.07
C ARG A 360 20.77 -8.32 0.10
N PRO A 361 21.98 -7.77 0.27
CA PRO A 361 22.18 -6.32 0.23
C PRO A 361 21.53 -5.67 -0.99
#